data_AF-A0A835R448-F1
#
_entry.id   AF-A0A835R448-F1
#
_cell.length_a   1.000
_cell.length_b   1.000
_cell.length_c   1.000
_cell.angle_alpha   90.00
_cell.angle_beta   90.00
_cell.angle_gamma   90.00
#
_symmetry.space_group_name_H-M   'P 1'
#
loop_
_entity.id
_entity.type
_entity.pdbx_description
1 polymer ?
#
loop_
_entity_poly.entity_id
_entity_poly.type
_entity_poly.pdbx_seq_one_letter_code
_entity_poly.pdbx_strand_id
1 'polypeptide(L)'
;MNDLLKEIFVSRIDRSDRSPRDRDIEFGFPMHTITPNYGMDDFYKQVKEVQELMQKLSDNLKKLQGANEETKSVTKASAMKDIKKRMDKDIDEVGKVARAIKTKLQEIDLDNFENRKKPGCEKGTAVDRSRTAMTVSLKKKLREKVNDFQKLRQTIQEEYREIVQRRFFTVTGTTPTEEMIDELIETGDGEKIFHKAIHEMGRGQVIETLEEIQERHDAVKEIEMKLLELHQIFMDMAVLVEAQGEMLDNIEIQVGL
;
A
#
# COMPACT_ATOMS: atom_id res chain seq x y z
N MET A 1 16.90 38.70 16.27
CA MET A 1 18.04 39.18 15.45
C MET A 1 19.29 38.77 16.22
N ASN A 2 19.94 37.68 15.79
CA ASN A 2 21.17 37.18 16.38
C ASN A 2 22.33 38.02 15.86
N ASP A 3 23.20 38.51 16.75
CA ASP A 3 24.47 39.13 16.32
C ASP A 3 25.56 38.92 17.38
N LEU A 4 25.87 37.64 17.65
CA LEU A 4 27.01 37.21 18.50
C LEU A 4 28.23 36.76 17.67
N LEU A 5 28.27 37.05 16.37
CA LEU A 5 29.37 36.65 15.47
C LEU A 5 30.27 37.79 15.00
N LYS A 6 30.12 39.01 15.55
CA LYS A 6 30.90 40.18 15.10
C LYS A 6 32.10 40.58 15.97
N GLU A 7 32.29 39.98 17.15
CA GLU A 7 33.39 40.40 18.04
C GLU A 7 34.70 39.61 17.93
N ILE A 8 34.80 38.56 17.10
CA ILE A 8 36.02 37.73 17.07
C ILE A 8 37.00 38.10 15.95
N PHE A 9 36.65 38.96 14.98
CA PHE A 9 37.48 39.14 13.78
C PHE A 9 38.23 40.47 13.62
N VAL A 10 38.24 41.39 14.59
CA VAL A 10 38.97 42.66 14.40
C VAL A 10 39.76 43.09 15.63
N SER A 11 40.91 42.44 15.84
CA SER A 11 42.12 42.99 16.45
C SER A 11 43.14 41.85 16.57
N ARG A 12 44.42 41.96 16.22
CA ARG A 12 45.23 43.07 15.74
C ARG A 12 46.51 42.37 15.24
N ILE A 13 46.85 42.60 13.97
CA ILE A 13 48.17 42.29 13.42
C ILE A 13 49.21 43.16 14.13
N ASP A 14 50.39 42.56 14.33
CA ASP A 14 51.72 43.14 14.58
C ASP A 14 52.25 43.15 16.03
N ARG A 15 53.20 42.25 16.30
CA ARG A 15 54.49 42.55 16.94
C ARG A 15 55.44 41.34 16.89
N SER A 16 56.58 41.57 16.24
CA SER A 16 57.82 40.79 16.24
C SER A 16 58.40 40.51 17.63
N ASP A 17 58.83 39.28 17.94
CA ASP A 17 60.20 38.91 18.36
C ASP A 17 60.37 37.37 18.51
N ARG A 18 61.62 36.91 18.52
CA ARG A 18 62.21 35.58 18.26
C ARG A 18 61.86 34.40 19.20
N SER A 19 61.89 33.16 18.66
CA SER A 19 62.76 32.01 19.04
C SER A 19 62.09 30.64 18.73
N PRO A 20 62.82 29.59 18.29
CA PRO A 20 62.24 28.42 17.63
C PRO A 20 62.06 27.24 18.59
N ARG A 21 60.87 26.65 18.58
CA ARG A 21 60.54 25.24 18.84
C ARG A 21 59.07 25.18 19.23
N ASP A 22 58.21 24.90 18.28
CA ASP A 22 57.13 23.95 18.50
C ASP A 22 56.72 23.38 17.15
N ARG A 23 56.47 22.07 17.16
CA ARG A 23 56.14 21.31 15.97
C ARG A 23 54.74 21.73 15.55
N ASP A 24 54.61 22.31 14.37
CA ASP A 24 53.34 22.43 13.66
C ASP A 24 52.78 21.02 13.43
N ILE A 25 51.94 20.55 14.35
CA ILE A 25 51.05 19.41 14.14
C ILE A 25 49.73 20.00 13.62
N GLU A 26 49.80 20.70 12.49
CA GLU A 26 48.63 21.16 11.75
C GLU A 26 48.77 20.79 10.29
N PHE A 27 48.85 19.48 10.04
CA PHE A 27 48.41 18.91 8.78
C PHE A 27 47.61 17.66 9.12
N GLY A 28 46.30 17.86 9.32
CA GLY A 28 45.34 16.78 9.21
C GLY A 28 45.52 16.18 7.82
N PHE A 29 46.10 14.99 7.77
CA PHE A 29 46.12 14.19 6.56
C PHE A 29 44.68 14.13 6.04
N PRO A 30 44.43 14.34 4.73
CA PRO A 30 43.15 13.99 4.16
C PRO A 30 43.07 12.47 4.25
N MET A 31 42.50 11.99 5.35
CA MET A 31 41.92 10.67 5.41
C MET A 31 40.89 10.68 4.29
N HIS A 32 41.30 10.17 3.14
CA HIS A 32 40.38 9.61 2.18
C HIS A 32 39.77 8.42 2.91
N THR A 33 38.78 8.72 3.78
CA THR A 33 37.95 7.74 4.43
C THR A 33 37.22 7.05 3.31
N ILE A 34 37.83 5.98 2.79
CA ILE A 34 37.08 4.87 2.24
C ILE A 34 36.32 4.33 3.46
N THR A 35 35.22 4.99 3.82
CA THR A 35 34.27 4.45 4.77
C THR A 35 33.90 3.09 4.20
N PRO A 36 34.13 1.97 4.92
CA PRO A 36 33.67 0.69 4.45
C PRO A 36 32.17 0.84 4.18
N ASN A 37 31.71 0.50 2.97
CA ASN A 37 30.32 0.72 2.57
C ASN A 37 29.34 -0.04 3.48
N TYR A 38 29.80 -1.01 4.28
CA TYR A 38 28.98 -1.82 5.21
C TYR A 38 27.71 -2.43 4.57
N GLY A 39 27.63 -2.46 3.23
CA GLY A 39 26.45 -2.86 2.46
C GLY A 39 25.30 -1.85 2.50
N MET A 40 25.55 -0.57 2.75
CA MET A 40 24.52 0.47 2.82
C MET A 40 24.01 0.90 1.45
N ASP A 41 24.88 0.99 0.44
CA ASP A 41 24.45 1.37 -0.92
C ASP A 41 23.45 0.36 -1.51
N ASP A 42 23.75 -0.94 -1.40
CA ASP A 42 22.85 -2.01 -1.86
C ASP A 42 21.52 -1.99 -1.09
N PHE A 43 21.57 -1.71 0.22
CA PHE A 43 20.38 -1.57 1.04
C PHE A 43 19.53 -0.37 0.63
N TYR A 44 20.13 0.79 0.38
CA TYR A 44 19.40 1.95 -0.10
C TYR A 44 18.74 1.69 -1.45
N LYS A 45 19.39 0.92 -2.32
CA LYS A 45 18.78 0.47 -3.58
C LYS A 45 17.56 -0.42 -3.33
N GLN A 46 17.66 -1.42 -2.46
CA GLN A 46 16.51 -2.28 -2.10
C GLN A 46 15.37 -1.47 -1.48
N VAL A 47 15.67 -0.53 -0.57
CA VAL A 47 14.68 0.36 0.04
C VAL A 47 13.97 1.18 -1.04
N LYS A 48 14.71 1.75 -2.00
CA LYS A 48 14.14 2.52 -3.11
C LYS A 48 13.24 1.66 -3.99
N GLU A 49 13.67 0.45 -4.35
CA GLU A 49 12.87 -0.50 -5.13
C GLU A 49 11.53 -0.81 -4.43
N VAL A 50 11.53 -1.06 -3.13
CA VAL A 50 10.29 -1.28 -2.36
C VAL A 50 9.40 -0.04 -2.36
N GLN A 51 9.96 1.15 -2.21
CA GLN A 51 9.19 2.41 -2.25
C GLN A 51 8.53 2.63 -3.62
N GLU A 52 9.24 2.35 -4.71
CA GLU A 52 8.71 2.43 -6.08
C GLU A 52 7.58 1.42 -6.30
N LEU A 53 7.73 0.19 -5.79
CA LEU A 53 6.66 -0.81 -5.82
C LEU A 53 5.44 -0.38 -5.00
N MET A 54 5.62 0.22 -3.82
CA MET A 54 4.51 0.77 -3.01
C MET A 54 3.78 1.92 -3.70
N GLN A 55 4.50 2.76 -4.44
CA GLN A 55 3.89 3.80 -5.25
C GLN A 55 3.05 3.18 -6.38
N LYS A 56 3.61 2.22 -7.10
CA LYS A 56 2.90 1.49 -8.16
C LYS A 56 1.66 0.77 -7.63
N LEU A 57 1.74 0.19 -6.43
CA LEU A 57 0.60 -0.41 -5.74
C LEU A 57 -0.50 0.63 -5.50
N SER A 58 -0.13 1.79 -4.97
CA SER A 58 -1.08 2.90 -4.73
C SER A 58 -1.76 3.36 -6.03
N ASP A 59 -1.02 3.45 -7.12
CA ASP A 59 -1.55 3.89 -8.41
C ASP A 59 -2.51 2.85 -9.00
N ASN A 60 -2.20 1.56 -8.86
CA ASN A 60 -3.09 0.49 -9.30
C ASN A 60 -4.39 0.42 -8.47
N LEU A 61 -4.30 0.61 -7.15
CA LEU A 61 -5.50 0.71 -6.29
C LEU A 61 -6.40 1.88 -6.69
N LYS A 62 -5.82 3.05 -7.03
CA LYS A 62 -6.58 4.20 -7.54
C LYS A 62 -7.25 3.93 -8.88
N LYS A 63 -6.58 3.21 -9.79
CA LYS A 63 -7.18 2.82 -11.08
C LYS A 63 -8.36 1.86 -10.87
N LEU A 64 -8.19 0.86 -9.99
CA LEU A 64 -9.26 -0.05 -9.63
C LEU A 64 -10.46 0.69 -9.02
N GLN A 65 -10.20 1.65 -8.12
CA GLN A 65 -11.23 2.52 -7.57
C GLN A 65 -11.96 3.31 -8.66
N GLY A 66 -11.23 3.98 -9.55
CA GLY A 66 -11.83 4.75 -10.64
C GLY A 66 -12.65 3.88 -11.59
N ALA A 67 -12.16 2.70 -11.95
CA ALA A 67 -12.90 1.75 -12.77
C ALA A 67 -14.18 1.28 -12.07
N ASN A 68 -14.13 1.02 -10.76
CA ASN A 68 -15.31 0.69 -9.97
C ASN A 68 -16.33 1.86 -9.93
N GLU A 69 -15.88 3.09 -9.72
CA GLU A 69 -16.76 4.28 -9.74
C GLU A 69 -17.46 4.45 -11.09
N GLU A 70 -16.78 4.16 -12.21
CA GLU A 70 -17.39 4.17 -13.54
C GLU A 70 -18.57 3.20 -13.68
N THR A 71 -18.54 2.04 -12.99
CA THR A 71 -19.63 1.03 -13.05
C THR A 71 -20.98 1.60 -12.62
N LYS A 72 -20.99 2.57 -11.71
CA LYS A 72 -22.22 3.20 -11.19
C LYS A 72 -22.98 3.98 -12.26
N SER A 73 -22.26 4.51 -13.25
CA SER A 73 -22.81 5.42 -14.26
C SER A 73 -23.23 4.72 -15.55
N VAL A 74 -22.74 3.50 -15.77
CA VAL A 74 -22.94 2.77 -17.02
C VAL A 74 -24.22 1.94 -16.98
N THR A 75 -25.07 2.12 -17.99
CA THR A 75 -26.32 1.36 -18.18
C THR A 75 -26.25 0.33 -19.32
N LYS A 76 -25.16 0.32 -20.10
CA LYS A 76 -24.99 -0.59 -21.24
C LYS A 76 -24.14 -1.80 -20.88
N ALA A 77 -24.62 -2.99 -21.22
CA ALA A 77 -23.93 -4.28 -21.13
C ALA A 77 -22.47 -4.25 -21.64
N SER A 78 -22.27 -3.72 -22.85
CA SER A 78 -20.93 -3.68 -23.48
C SER A 78 -19.93 -2.84 -22.70
N ALA A 79 -20.35 -1.68 -22.18
CA ALA A 79 -19.50 -0.81 -21.40
C ALA A 79 -19.19 -1.40 -20.02
N MET A 80 -20.15 -2.12 -19.41
CA MET A 80 -19.90 -2.88 -18.17
C MET A 80 -18.83 -3.96 -18.38
N LYS A 81 -18.91 -4.70 -19.49
CA LYS A 81 -17.92 -5.72 -19.84
C LYS A 81 -16.51 -5.15 -20.02
N ASP A 82 -16.39 -3.96 -20.60
CA ASP A 82 -15.08 -3.31 -20.78
C ASP A 82 -14.52 -2.74 -19.46
N ILE A 83 -15.38 -2.25 -18.56
CA ILE A 83 -14.97 -1.86 -17.20
C ILE A 83 -14.49 -3.08 -16.43
N LYS A 84 -15.25 -4.18 -16.45
CA LYS A 84 -14.88 -5.44 -15.79
C LYS A 84 -13.48 -5.90 -16.21
N LYS A 85 -13.21 -5.95 -17.52
CA LYS A 85 -11.88 -6.33 -18.04
C LYS A 85 -10.75 -5.44 -17.53
N ARG A 86 -11.00 -4.14 -17.35
CA ARG A 86 -10.01 -3.22 -16.74
C ARG A 86 -9.81 -3.54 -15.26
N MET A 87 -10.89 -3.72 -14.51
CA MET A 87 -10.81 -4.08 -13.08
C MET A 87 -10.07 -5.41 -12.89
N ASP A 88 -10.34 -6.43 -13.70
CA ASP A 88 -9.63 -7.71 -13.69
C ASP A 88 -8.12 -7.52 -13.86
N LYS A 89 -7.72 -6.75 -14.87
CA LYS A 89 -6.32 -6.44 -15.13
C LYS A 89 -5.68 -5.68 -13.96
N ASP A 90 -6.38 -4.69 -13.41
CA ASP A 90 -5.87 -3.89 -12.30
C ASP A 90 -5.68 -4.75 -11.05
N ILE A 91 -6.62 -5.68 -10.75
CA ILE A 91 -6.50 -6.63 -9.64
C ILE A 91 -5.30 -7.56 -9.83
N ASP A 92 -5.11 -8.11 -11.03
CA ASP A 92 -3.96 -8.94 -11.35
C ASP A 92 -2.63 -8.20 -11.12
N GLU A 93 -2.55 -6.93 -11.52
CA GLU A 93 -1.36 -6.12 -11.29
C GLU A 93 -1.16 -5.71 -9.84
N VAL A 94 -2.24 -5.44 -9.09
CA VAL A 94 -2.17 -5.26 -7.63
C VAL A 94 -1.58 -6.52 -6.99
N GLY A 95 -2.06 -7.72 -7.36
CA GLY A 95 -1.55 -8.99 -6.85
C GLY A 95 -0.08 -9.24 -7.17
N LYS A 96 0.35 -8.95 -8.41
CA LYS A 96 1.77 -9.10 -8.80
C LYS A 96 2.67 -8.14 -8.01
N VAL A 97 2.28 -6.88 -7.88
CA VAL A 97 3.06 -5.87 -7.14
C VAL A 97 3.10 -6.20 -5.64
N ALA A 98 1.97 -6.61 -5.05
CA ALA A 98 1.90 -7.02 -3.65
C ALA A 98 2.87 -8.18 -3.34
N ARG A 99 2.87 -9.23 -4.18
CA ARG A 99 3.82 -10.36 -4.05
C ARG A 99 5.27 -9.90 -4.16
N ALA A 100 5.58 -9.01 -5.11
CA ALA A 100 6.93 -8.46 -5.26
C ALA A 100 7.38 -7.67 -4.01
N ILE A 101 6.51 -6.85 -3.43
CA ILE A 101 6.79 -6.13 -2.18
C ILE A 101 7.06 -7.12 -1.04
N LYS A 102 6.20 -8.14 -0.89
CA LYS A 102 6.36 -9.20 0.12
C LYS A 102 7.74 -9.85 0.01
N THR A 103 8.12 -10.33 -1.17
CA THR A 103 9.42 -10.96 -1.41
C THR A 103 10.58 -10.00 -1.11
N LYS A 104 10.52 -8.75 -1.60
CA LYS A 104 11.59 -7.76 -1.38
C LYS A 104 11.77 -7.40 0.09
N LEU A 105 10.69 -7.31 0.87
CA LEU A 105 10.79 -7.08 2.31
C LEU A 105 11.40 -8.26 3.05
N GLN A 106 11.09 -9.50 2.63
CA GLN A 106 11.73 -10.70 3.20
C GLN A 106 13.22 -10.76 2.86
N GLU A 107 13.60 -10.37 1.62
CA GLU A 107 15.01 -10.22 1.22
C GLU A 107 15.73 -9.18 2.11
N ILE A 108 15.11 -8.02 2.34
CA ILE A 108 15.68 -6.99 3.23
C ILE A 108 15.86 -7.51 4.67
N ASP A 109 14.86 -8.23 5.22
CA ASP A 109 14.93 -8.81 6.56
C ASP A 109 16.09 -9.81 6.67
N LEU A 110 16.27 -10.68 5.65
CA LEU A 110 17.37 -11.63 5.58
C LEU A 110 18.73 -10.90 5.46
N ASP A 111 18.82 -9.92 4.58
CA ASP A 111 20.03 -9.13 4.38
C ASP A 111 20.43 -8.37 5.65
N ASN A 112 19.48 -7.85 6.40
CA ASN A 112 19.72 -7.23 7.71
C ASN A 112 20.27 -8.24 8.71
N PHE A 113 19.74 -9.47 8.73
CA PHE A 113 20.24 -10.54 9.58
C PHE A 113 21.68 -10.94 9.22
N GLU A 114 21.99 -11.10 7.93
CA GLU A 114 23.34 -11.43 7.47
C GLU A 114 24.33 -10.27 7.69
N ASN A 115 23.88 -9.01 7.54
CA ASN A 115 24.69 -7.83 7.79
C ASN A 115 25.22 -7.79 9.23
N ARG A 116 24.41 -8.22 10.21
CA ARG A 116 24.80 -8.29 11.64
C ARG A 116 25.96 -9.23 11.95
N LYS A 117 26.31 -10.13 11.04
CA LYS A 117 27.46 -11.04 11.19
C LYS A 117 28.78 -10.39 10.76
N LYS A 118 28.74 -9.21 10.14
CA LYS A 118 29.92 -8.49 9.66
C LYS A 118 30.51 -7.62 10.78
N PRO A 119 31.85 -7.53 10.91
CA PRO A 119 32.49 -6.62 11.86
C PRO A 119 32.05 -5.16 11.66
N GLY A 120 31.64 -4.50 12.75
CA GLY A 120 31.16 -3.10 12.73
C GLY A 120 29.71 -2.91 12.29
N CYS A 121 28.98 -4.01 12.04
CA CYS A 121 27.56 -4.03 11.68
C CYS A 121 26.72 -4.80 12.71
N GLU A 122 27.29 -5.15 13.86
CA GLU A 122 26.63 -5.95 14.88
C GLU A 122 25.36 -5.26 15.38
N LYS A 123 24.50 -6.04 16.05
CA LYS A 123 23.24 -5.53 16.61
C LYS A 123 23.49 -4.30 17.49
N GLY A 124 22.75 -3.22 17.26
CA GLY A 124 22.85 -1.97 18.00
C GLY A 124 23.89 -0.97 17.48
N THR A 125 24.70 -1.34 16.49
CA THR A 125 25.58 -0.39 15.77
C THR A 125 24.76 0.67 15.03
N ALA A 126 25.42 1.78 14.64
CA ALA A 126 24.77 2.82 13.85
C ALA A 126 24.18 2.27 12.54
N VAL A 127 24.92 1.39 11.85
CA VAL A 127 24.48 0.72 10.62
C VAL A 127 23.23 -0.13 10.87
N ASP A 128 23.26 -1.02 11.88
CA ASP A 128 22.12 -1.87 12.22
C ASP A 128 20.87 -1.06 12.59
N ARG A 129 21.02 -0.01 13.40
CA ARG A 129 19.90 0.87 13.79
C ARG A 129 19.30 1.57 12.58
N SER A 130 20.12 2.12 11.69
CA SER A 130 19.63 2.77 10.46
C SER A 130 18.87 1.80 9.56
N ARG A 131 19.42 0.60 9.32
CA ARG A 131 18.76 -0.43 8.50
C ARG A 131 17.45 -0.91 9.11
N THR A 132 17.45 -1.15 10.42
CA THR A 132 16.25 -1.55 11.17
C THR A 132 15.17 -0.48 11.09
N ALA A 133 15.50 0.78 11.37
CA ALA A 133 14.54 1.89 11.33
C ALA A 133 13.90 2.07 9.95
N MET A 134 14.69 1.97 8.87
CA MET A 134 14.16 2.06 7.50
C MET A 134 13.27 0.88 7.14
N THR A 135 13.65 -0.34 7.52
CA THR A 135 12.86 -1.55 7.26
C THR A 135 11.51 -1.49 7.98
N VAL A 136 11.52 -1.06 9.24
CA VAL A 136 10.30 -0.82 10.03
C VAL A 136 9.41 0.24 9.38
N SER A 137 9.98 1.34 8.89
CA SER A 137 9.24 2.38 8.17
C SER A 137 8.56 1.83 6.90
N LEU A 138 9.25 1.00 6.12
CA LEU A 138 8.67 0.33 4.96
C LEU A 138 7.50 -0.58 5.35
N LYS A 139 7.66 -1.38 6.41
CA LYS A 139 6.60 -2.26 6.91
C LYS A 139 5.38 -1.49 7.41
N LYS A 140 5.57 -0.35 8.07
CA LYS A 140 4.47 0.56 8.46
C LYS A 140 3.72 1.08 7.22
N LYS A 141 4.45 1.55 6.20
CA LYS A 141 3.85 1.99 4.92
C LYS A 141 3.10 0.85 4.22
N LEU A 142 3.61 -0.38 4.27
CA LEU A 142 2.91 -1.54 3.72
C LEU A 142 1.56 -1.76 4.43
N ARG A 143 1.52 -1.67 5.76
CA ARG A 143 0.27 -1.78 6.54
C ARG A 143 -0.75 -0.72 6.12
N GLU A 144 -0.32 0.52 5.88
CA GLU A 144 -1.21 1.56 5.36
C GLU A 144 -1.81 1.15 4.01
N LYS A 145 -1.00 0.57 3.10
CA LYS A 145 -1.49 0.06 1.80
C LYS A 145 -2.40 -1.16 1.90
N VAL A 146 -2.15 -2.04 2.87
CA VAL A 146 -3.04 -3.15 3.21
C VAL A 146 -4.42 -2.61 3.61
N ASN A 147 -4.44 -1.59 4.47
CA ASN A 147 -5.68 -0.97 4.92
C ASN A 147 -6.40 -0.22 3.78
N ASP A 148 -5.66 0.46 2.90
CA ASP A 148 -6.22 1.12 1.71
C ASP A 148 -6.96 0.11 0.82
N PHE A 149 -6.34 -1.06 0.57
CA PHE A 149 -6.96 -2.15 -0.18
C PHE A 149 -8.21 -2.71 0.51
N GLN A 150 -8.16 -2.95 1.82
CA GLN A 150 -9.31 -3.47 2.58
C GLN A 150 -10.52 -2.54 2.49
N LYS A 151 -10.30 -1.23 2.64
CA LYS A 151 -11.35 -0.21 2.47
C LYS A 151 -11.93 -0.25 1.07
N LEU A 152 -11.08 -0.26 0.04
CA LEU A 152 -11.53 -0.31 -1.36
C LEU A 152 -12.38 -1.56 -1.62
N ARG A 153 -11.93 -2.73 -1.16
CA ARG A 153 -12.71 -3.98 -1.29
C ARG A 153 -14.08 -3.84 -0.64
N GLN A 154 -14.16 -3.33 0.59
CA GLN A 154 -15.42 -3.12 1.28
C GLN A 154 -16.34 -2.16 0.51
N THR A 155 -15.79 -1.04 0.02
CA THR A 155 -16.53 -0.09 -0.81
C THR A 155 -17.09 -0.73 -2.09
N ILE A 156 -16.32 -1.56 -2.79
CA ILE A 156 -16.80 -2.28 -3.98
C ILE A 156 -18.01 -3.17 -3.63
N GLN A 157 -17.95 -3.88 -2.49
CA GLN A 157 -19.04 -4.76 -2.05
C GLN A 157 -20.30 -3.98 -1.65
N GLU A 158 -20.14 -2.90 -0.88
CA GLU A 158 -21.25 -2.03 -0.46
C GLU A 158 -21.94 -1.39 -1.67
N GLU A 159 -21.17 -0.86 -2.62
CA GLU A 159 -21.72 -0.23 -3.82
C GLU A 159 -22.45 -1.22 -4.72
N TYR A 160 -21.97 -2.47 -4.81
CA TYR A 160 -22.69 -3.51 -5.52
C TYR A 160 -24.04 -3.82 -4.87
N ARG A 161 -24.07 -3.94 -3.54
CA ARG A 161 -25.32 -4.11 -2.76
C ARG A 161 -26.33 -3.00 -3.07
N GLU A 162 -25.88 -1.75 -3.08
CA GLU A 162 -26.71 -0.59 -3.40
C GLU A 162 -27.27 -0.64 -4.84
N ILE A 163 -26.46 -1.06 -5.82
CA ILE A 163 -26.88 -1.20 -7.22
C ILE A 163 -27.99 -2.24 -7.34
N VAL A 164 -27.80 -3.41 -6.72
CA VAL A 164 -28.79 -4.50 -6.71
C VAL A 164 -30.09 -4.03 -6.07
N GLN A 165 -30.03 -3.39 -4.91
CA GLN A 165 -31.20 -2.85 -4.20
C GLN A 165 -31.96 -1.81 -5.04
N ARG A 166 -31.25 -0.86 -5.66
CA ARG A 166 -31.85 0.19 -6.50
C ARG A 166 -32.54 -0.41 -7.74
N ARG A 167 -31.92 -1.41 -8.38
CA ARG A 167 -32.51 -2.09 -9.54
C ARG A 167 -33.72 -2.92 -9.14
N PHE A 168 -33.67 -3.62 -8.01
CA PHE A 168 -34.83 -4.31 -7.47
C PHE A 168 -36.01 -3.35 -7.29
N PHE A 169 -35.81 -2.23 -6.59
CA PHE A 169 -36.86 -1.24 -6.36
C PHE A 169 -37.43 -0.67 -7.66
N THR A 170 -36.58 -0.44 -8.67
CA THR A 170 -37.01 0.10 -9.98
C THR A 170 -37.98 -0.85 -10.68
N VAL A 171 -37.78 -2.16 -10.51
CA VAL A 171 -38.61 -3.21 -11.14
C VAL A 171 -39.86 -3.50 -10.32
N THR A 172 -39.73 -3.65 -9.00
CA THR A 172 -40.84 -4.14 -8.16
C THR A 172 -41.67 -3.02 -7.54
N GLY A 173 -41.14 -1.80 -7.50
CA GLY A 173 -41.70 -0.68 -6.74
C GLY A 173 -41.63 -0.86 -5.22
N THR A 174 -40.96 -1.91 -4.72
CA THR A 174 -40.86 -2.23 -3.29
C THR A 174 -39.40 -2.33 -2.86
N THR A 175 -39.14 -1.96 -1.61
CA THR A 175 -37.81 -2.12 -1.02
C THR A 175 -37.59 -3.60 -0.67
N PRO A 176 -36.49 -4.24 -1.15
CA PRO A 176 -36.18 -5.62 -0.79
C PRO A 176 -35.71 -5.69 0.68
N THR A 177 -35.86 -6.85 1.32
CA THR A 177 -35.21 -7.08 2.62
C THR A 177 -33.73 -7.37 2.43
N GLU A 178 -32.93 -7.23 3.49
CA GLU A 178 -31.49 -7.52 3.43
C GLU A 178 -31.23 -8.98 3.02
N GLU A 179 -32.03 -9.92 3.51
CA GLU A 179 -31.91 -11.34 3.17
C GLU A 179 -32.18 -11.61 1.68
N MET A 180 -33.11 -10.87 1.06
CA MET A 180 -33.37 -10.98 -0.37
C MET A 180 -32.22 -10.42 -1.20
N ILE A 181 -31.58 -9.33 -0.75
CA ILE A 181 -30.41 -8.78 -1.42
C ILE A 181 -29.25 -9.77 -1.31
N ASP A 182 -29.02 -10.33 -0.13
CA ASP A 182 -27.96 -11.33 0.10
C ASP A 182 -28.18 -12.59 -0.75
N GLU A 183 -29.42 -13.11 -0.81
CA GLU A 183 -29.75 -14.26 -1.67
C GLU A 183 -29.47 -13.94 -3.15
N LEU A 184 -29.82 -12.74 -3.62
CA LEU A 184 -29.58 -12.32 -5.01
C LEU A 184 -28.08 -12.16 -5.30
N ILE A 185 -27.30 -11.64 -4.35
CA ILE A 185 -25.84 -11.49 -4.46
C ILE A 185 -25.11 -12.84 -4.40
N GLU A 186 -25.61 -13.80 -3.62
CA GLU A 186 -25.00 -15.12 -3.49
C GLU A 186 -25.32 -16.03 -4.68
N THR A 187 -26.61 -16.14 -5.01
CA THR A 187 -27.12 -17.12 -5.97
C THR A 187 -27.17 -16.57 -7.39
N GLY A 188 -27.38 -15.25 -7.55
CA GLY A 188 -27.72 -14.66 -8.84
C GLY A 188 -29.12 -15.04 -9.33
N ASP A 189 -29.92 -15.79 -8.57
CA ASP A 189 -31.25 -16.25 -9.01
C ASP A 189 -32.30 -15.14 -8.92
N GLY A 190 -32.23 -14.21 -9.87
CA GLY A 190 -33.20 -13.14 -9.97
C GLY A 190 -34.59 -13.62 -10.41
N GLU A 191 -34.73 -14.69 -11.19
CA GLU A 191 -36.07 -15.15 -11.62
C GLU A 191 -36.96 -15.54 -10.43
N LYS A 192 -36.40 -16.26 -9.46
CA LYS A 192 -37.11 -16.63 -8.21
C LYS A 192 -37.51 -15.39 -7.42
N ILE A 193 -36.60 -14.42 -7.31
CA ILE A 193 -36.77 -13.21 -6.50
C ILE A 193 -37.74 -12.21 -7.16
N PHE A 194 -37.72 -12.11 -8.50
CA PHE A 194 -38.59 -11.22 -9.28
C PHE A 194 -39.90 -11.88 -9.73
N HIS A 195 -40.20 -13.12 -9.33
CA HIS A 195 -41.38 -13.86 -9.78
C HIS A 195 -42.70 -13.09 -9.61
N LYS A 196 -42.87 -12.37 -8.49
CA LYS A 196 -44.06 -11.55 -8.24
C LYS A 196 -44.17 -10.38 -9.24
N ALA A 197 -43.07 -9.67 -9.48
CA ALA A 197 -43.04 -8.57 -10.44
C ALA A 197 -43.26 -9.05 -11.89
N ILE A 198 -42.71 -10.21 -12.25
CA ILE A 198 -42.94 -10.85 -13.55
C ILE A 198 -44.43 -11.14 -13.77
N HIS A 199 -45.12 -11.62 -12.72
CA HIS A 199 -46.56 -11.92 -12.77
C HIS A 199 -47.42 -10.65 -12.84
N GLU A 200 -47.07 -9.60 -12.08
CA GLU A 200 -47.88 -8.38 -11.98
C GLU A 200 -47.67 -7.40 -13.15
N MET A 201 -46.44 -7.26 -13.65
CA MET A 201 -46.07 -6.26 -14.67
C MET A 201 -45.84 -6.88 -16.06
N GLY A 202 -45.79 -8.20 -16.14
CA GLY A 202 -45.55 -8.95 -17.37
C GLY A 202 -44.06 -9.13 -17.67
N ARG A 203 -43.72 -10.32 -18.17
CA ARG A 203 -42.35 -10.80 -18.38
C ARG A 203 -41.46 -9.83 -19.19
N GLY A 204 -42.01 -9.15 -20.19
CA GLY A 204 -41.25 -8.27 -21.08
C GLY A 204 -40.66 -7.02 -20.40
N GLN A 205 -41.33 -6.44 -19.39
CA GLN A 205 -40.82 -5.26 -18.68
C GLN A 205 -39.74 -5.61 -17.65
N VAL A 206 -39.75 -6.85 -17.14
CA VAL A 206 -38.85 -7.32 -16.08
C VAL A 206 -37.58 -7.96 -16.66
N ILE A 207 -37.67 -8.63 -17.83
CA ILE A 207 -36.54 -9.34 -18.46
C ILE A 207 -35.32 -8.44 -18.67
N GLU A 208 -35.48 -7.25 -19.24
CA GLU A 208 -34.33 -6.40 -19.57
C GLU A 208 -33.54 -5.99 -18.32
N THR A 209 -34.25 -5.69 -17.22
CA THR A 209 -33.58 -5.35 -15.95
C THR A 209 -32.99 -6.58 -15.27
N LEU A 210 -33.65 -7.73 -15.37
CA LEU A 210 -33.12 -8.99 -14.85
C LEU A 210 -31.81 -9.38 -15.57
N GLU A 211 -31.78 -9.25 -16.90
CA GLU A 211 -30.58 -9.48 -17.71
C GLU A 211 -29.46 -8.49 -17.32
N GLU A 212 -29.77 -7.20 -17.11
CA GLU A 212 -28.80 -6.20 -16.63
C GLU A 212 -28.25 -6.56 -15.24
N ILE A 213 -29.09 -7.01 -14.31
CA ILE A 213 -28.68 -7.45 -12.97
C ILE A 213 -27.79 -8.69 -13.06
N GLN A 214 -28.15 -9.67 -13.89
CA GLN A 214 -27.38 -10.90 -14.07
C GLN A 214 -26.00 -10.63 -14.66
N GLU A 215 -25.92 -9.80 -15.71
CA GLU A 215 -24.63 -9.45 -16.31
C GLU A 215 -23.71 -8.70 -15.32
N ARG A 216 -24.29 -7.83 -14.49
CA ARG A 216 -23.52 -7.18 -13.40
C ARG A 216 -23.12 -8.17 -12.32
N HIS A 217 -23.99 -9.10 -11.95
CA HIS A 217 -23.70 -10.14 -10.96
C HIS A 217 -22.53 -11.00 -11.40
N ASP A 218 -22.54 -11.53 -12.62
CA ASP A 218 -21.45 -12.36 -13.14
C ASP A 218 -20.13 -11.58 -13.22
N ALA A 219 -20.20 -10.28 -13.53
CA ALA A 219 -19.04 -9.41 -13.54
C ALA A 219 -18.47 -9.20 -12.14
N VAL A 220 -19.31 -8.86 -11.16
CA VAL A 220 -18.89 -8.56 -9.78
C VAL A 220 -18.44 -9.81 -9.05
N LYS A 221 -19.11 -10.95 -9.24
CA LYS A 221 -18.76 -12.22 -8.59
C LYS A 221 -17.34 -12.69 -8.93
N GLU A 222 -16.92 -12.52 -10.20
CA GLU A 222 -15.53 -12.82 -10.59
C GLU A 222 -14.54 -11.85 -9.92
N ILE A 223 -14.89 -10.56 -9.85
CA ILE A 223 -14.09 -9.54 -9.17
C ILE A 223 -13.96 -9.87 -7.69
N GLU A 224 -15.05 -10.25 -7.00
CA GLU A 224 -15.03 -10.62 -5.59
C GLU A 224 -14.14 -11.83 -5.32
N MET A 225 -14.20 -12.86 -6.17
CA MET A 225 -13.32 -14.02 -6.07
C MET A 225 -11.85 -13.62 -6.16
N LYS A 226 -11.48 -12.76 -7.11
CA LYS A 226 -10.10 -12.26 -7.24
C LYS A 226 -9.70 -11.34 -6.08
N LEU A 227 -10.61 -10.52 -5.57
CA LEU A 227 -10.38 -9.68 -4.39
C LEU A 227 -10.18 -10.53 -3.12
N LEU A 228 -10.84 -11.68 -3.01
CA LEU A 228 -10.64 -12.66 -1.94
C LEU A 228 -9.25 -13.31 -2.03
N GLU A 229 -8.82 -13.74 -3.21
CA GLU A 229 -7.46 -14.26 -3.40
C GLU A 229 -6.39 -13.22 -3.05
N LEU A 230 -6.60 -11.98 -3.52
CA LEU A 230 -5.72 -10.87 -3.22
C LEU A 230 -5.67 -10.56 -1.72
N HIS A 231 -6.81 -10.63 -1.04
CA HIS A 231 -6.89 -10.47 0.40
C HIS A 231 -6.02 -11.46 1.17
N GLN A 232 -5.90 -12.72 0.71
CA GLN A 232 -4.99 -13.68 1.33
C GLN A 232 -3.53 -13.22 1.26
N ILE A 233 -3.09 -12.66 0.13
CA ILE A 233 -1.73 -12.11 -0.03
C ILE A 233 -1.50 -10.97 0.97
N PHE A 234 -2.49 -10.11 1.14
CA PHE A 234 -2.44 -9.01 2.10
C PHE A 234 -2.42 -9.47 3.56
N MET A 235 -3.13 -10.55 3.89
CA MET A 235 -3.07 -11.17 5.23
C MET A 235 -1.70 -11.76 5.53
N ASP A 236 -1.09 -12.46 4.57
CA ASP A 236 0.28 -12.95 4.74
C ASP A 236 1.29 -11.80 4.95
N MET A 237 1.06 -10.66 4.29
CA MET A 237 1.89 -9.46 4.47
C MET A 237 1.70 -8.82 5.84
N ALA A 238 0.51 -8.88 6.43
CA ALA A 238 0.25 -8.35 7.77
C ALA A 238 1.14 -9.02 8.84
N VAL A 239 1.38 -10.33 8.71
CA VAL A 239 2.31 -11.09 9.58
C VAL A 239 3.73 -10.51 9.54
N LEU A 240 4.20 -10.08 8.37
CA LEU A 240 5.53 -9.45 8.24
C LEU A 240 5.65 -8.13 9.00
N VAL A 241 4.53 -7.43 9.19
CA VAL A 241 4.49 -6.12 9.87
C VAL A 241 4.26 -6.26 11.38
N GLU A 242 3.53 -7.28 11.83
CA GLU A 242 3.26 -7.52 13.26
C GLU A 242 4.47 -8.04 14.02
N ALA A 243 5.32 -8.86 13.38
CA ALA A 243 6.53 -9.43 14.01
C ALA A 243 7.59 -8.39 14.46
N GLN A 244 7.41 -7.09 14.18
CA GLN A 244 8.31 -6.00 14.60
C GLN A 244 7.67 -4.98 15.55
N GLY A 245 6.40 -5.16 15.96
CA GLY A 245 5.70 -4.25 16.87
C GLY A 245 6.42 -4.04 18.22
N GLU A 246 7.03 -5.09 18.78
CA GLU A 246 7.81 -5.00 20.04
C GLU A 246 9.16 -4.28 19.90
N MET A 247 9.68 -4.13 18.67
CA MET A 247 10.96 -3.46 18.43
C MET A 247 10.82 -1.95 18.28
N LEU A 248 9.62 -1.47 17.93
CA LEU A 248 9.29 -0.06 17.74
C LEU A 248 9.34 0.73 19.06
N ASP A 249 8.82 0.15 20.14
CA ASP A 249 8.86 0.76 21.48
C ASP A 249 10.30 1.06 21.93
N ASN A 250 11.27 0.25 21.49
CA ASN A 250 12.67 0.44 21.85
C ASN A 250 13.39 1.54 21.05
N ILE A 251 12.92 1.89 19.85
CA ILE A 251 13.51 2.97 19.05
C ILE A 251 13.03 4.34 19.55
N GLU A 252 11.76 4.44 19.95
CA GLU A 252 11.20 5.67 20.55
C GLU A 252 11.92 6.00 21.88
N ILE A 253 12.28 4.97 22.65
CA ILE A 253 13.11 5.09 23.86
C ILE A 253 14.57 5.48 23.55
N GLN A 254 15.13 5.12 22.39
CA GLN A 254 16.53 5.42 22.05
C GLN A 254 16.77 6.83 21.49
N VAL A 255 15.72 7.56 21.09
CA VAL A 255 15.81 8.95 20.58
C VAL A 255 15.32 9.98 21.60
N GLY A 256 14.63 9.54 22.66
CA GLY A 256 14.29 10.39 23.81
C GLY A 256 15.50 10.62 24.71
N LEU A 257 16.12 11.81 24.61
CA LEU A 257 16.92 12.42 25.68
C LEU A 257 16.02 12.86 26.83
#